data_AF-A0A7J4NVP0-F1
#
_entry.id   AF-A0A7J4NVP0-F1
#
_cell.length_a   1.000
_cell.length_b   1.000
_cell.length_c   1.000
_cell.angle_alpha   90.00
_cell.angle_beta   90.00
_cell.angle_gamma   90.00
#
_symmetry.space_group_name_H-M   'P 1'
#
loop_
_entity.id
_entity.type
_entity.pdbx_description
1 polymer ?
#
loop_
_entity_poly.entity_id
_entity_poly.type
_entity_poly.pdbx_seq_one_letter_code
_entity_poly.pdbx_strand_id
1 'polypeptide(L)'
;MFLASIFKEKTSDNEKGVMIAFRNKPKTPTKDLKRFCNRLYGYKDHSQKGKYLYQRKGLLDEIPHILINPIRSVVIIKKKDA
;
A
#
# COMPACT_ATOMS: atom_id res chain seq x y z
N MET A 1 -12.38 12.21 -3.66
CA MET A 1 -13.22 11.97 -2.48
C MET A 1 -12.65 10.75 -1.81
N PHE A 2 -11.75 10.95 -0.83
CA PHE A 2 -11.17 9.87 -0.04
C PHE A 2 -12.15 9.59 1.11
N LEU A 3 -12.76 8.42 1.12
CA LEU A 3 -13.50 7.90 2.26
C LEU A 3 -12.51 7.08 3.09
N ALA A 4 -11.97 7.69 4.15
CA ALA A 4 -11.22 6.97 5.16
C ALA A 4 -12.18 6.66 6.30
N SER A 5 -12.65 5.42 6.39
CA SER A 5 -13.38 4.94 7.57
C SER A 5 -12.36 4.44 8.60
N ILE A 6 -12.23 5.18 9.71
CA ILE A 6 -11.41 4.77 10.85
C ILE A 6 -12.29 3.90 11.76
N PHE A 7 -12.06 2.60 11.75
CA PHE A 7 -12.65 1.69 12.72
C PHE A 7 -11.81 1.75 14.01
N LYS A 8 -12.43 2.14 15.14
CA LYS A 8 -11.73 2.33 16.42
C LYS A 8 -12.32 1.37 17.45
N GLU A 9 -11.66 0.23 17.63
CA GLU A 9 -11.99 -0.72 18.70
C GLU A 9 -11.18 -0.40 19.97
N LYS A 10 -11.76 -0.68 21.14
CA LYS A 10 -11.17 -0.38 22.45
C LYS A 10 -10.20 -1.49 22.87
N THR A 11 -8.91 -1.23 22.66
CA THR A 11 -7.82 -2.00 23.31
C THR A 11 -6.81 -1.02 23.92
N SER A 12 -6.03 -1.46 24.90
CA SER A 12 -4.99 -0.73 25.63
C SER A 12 -4.03 0.05 24.70
N ASP A 13 -3.57 1.23 25.11
CA ASP A 13 -2.91 2.22 24.22
C ASP A 13 -1.59 1.74 23.57
N ASN A 14 -0.95 0.71 24.13
CA ASN A 14 0.28 0.09 23.62
C ASN A 14 0.05 -1.00 22.55
N GLU A 15 -1.18 -1.46 22.32
CA GLU A 15 -1.52 -2.48 21.32
C GLU A 15 -2.26 -1.90 20.10
N LYS A 16 -2.37 -0.57 20.02
CA LYS A 16 -3.14 0.09 18.96
C LYS A 16 -2.35 0.15 17.65
N GLY A 17 -2.83 -0.58 16.65
CA GLY A 17 -2.44 -0.44 15.25
C GLY A 17 -3.34 0.55 14.49
N VAL A 18 -2.82 1.17 13.43
CA VAL A 18 -3.61 1.98 12.50
C VAL A 18 -3.83 1.18 11.23
N MET A 19 -5.10 0.97 10.88
CA MET A 19 -5.48 0.35 9.62
C MET A 19 -5.92 1.44 8.64
N ILE A 20 -5.19 1.57 7.54
CA ILE A 20 -5.52 2.49 6.46
C ILE A 20 -6.16 1.68 5.34
N ALA A 21 -7.46 1.89 5.14
CA ALA A 21 -8.21 1.35 4.01
C ALA A 21 -8.45 2.45 2.97
N PHE A 22 -7.98 2.28 1.74
CA PHE A 22 -8.18 3.26 0.66
C PHE A 22 -8.66 2.61 -0.64
N ARG A 23 -9.65 3.21 -1.29
CA ARG A 23 -10.09 2.82 -2.62
C ARG A 23 -9.60 3.83 -3.64
N ASN A 24 -9.06 3.34 -4.75
CA ASN A 24 -8.70 4.21 -5.86
C ASN A 24 -9.94 4.91 -6.41
N LYS A 25 -9.79 6.19 -6.81
CA LYS A 25 -10.89 6.98 -7.36
C LYS A 25 -11.43 6.27 -8.62
N PRO A 26 -12.76 6.11 -8.76
CA PRO A 26 -13.33 5.52 -9.96
C PRO A 26 -13.01 6.39 -11.18
N LYS A 27 -12.82 5.77 -12.35
CA LYS A 27 -12.43 6.42 -13.61
C LYS A 27 -11.02 7.05 -13.63
N THR A 28 -10.15 6.70 -12.69
CA THR A 28 -8.73 7.09 -12.77
C THR A 28 -8.08 6.37 -13.96
N PRO A 29 -7.24 7.05 -14.78
CA PRO A 29 -6.53 6.41 -15.87
C PRO A 29 -5.69 5.23 -15.36
N THR A 30 -5.70 4.11 -16.10
CA THR A 30 -4.98 2.89 -15.72
C THR A 30 -3.47 3.12 -15.57
N LYS A 31 -2.90 4.03 -16.36
CA LYS A 31 -1.49 4.46 -16.28
C LYS A 31 -1.16 5.08 -14.92
N ASP A 32 -2.02 5.96 -14.42
CA ASP A 32 -1.80 6.67 -13.15
C ASP A 32 -2.00 5.74 -11.96
N LEU A 33 -3.01 4.87 -12.05
CA LEU A 33 -3.22 3.75 -11.12
C LEU A 33 -2.00 2.85 -11.01
N LYS A 34 -1.47 2.41 -12.15
CA LYS A 34 -0.27 1.56 -12.20
C LYS A 34 0.93 2.30 -11.63
N ARG A 35 1.13 3.57 -11.97
CA ARG A 35 2.22 4.41 -11.44
C ARG A 35 2.12 4.56 -9.92
N PHE A 36 0.93 4.82 -9.39
CA PHE A 36 0.69 4.93 -7.96
C PHE A 36 0.98 3.61 -7.24
N CYS A 37 0.41 2.49 -7.70
CA CYS A 37 0.65 1.17 -7.11
C CYS A 37 2.13 0.77 -7.17
N ASN A 38 2.81 1.02 -8.29
CA ASN A 38 4.23 0.72 -8.44
C ASN A 38 5.11 1.53 -7.46
N ARG A 39 4.74 2.78 -7.17
CA ARG A 39 5.46 3.62 -6.21
C ARG A 39 5.15 3.22 -4.76
N LEU A 40 3.92 2.83 -4.48
CA LEU A 40 3.48 2.46 -3.14
C LEU A 40 4.01 1.07 -2.73
N TYR A 41 3.83 0.06 -3.58
CA TYR A 41 4.15 -1.35 -3.31
C TYR A 41 5.45 -1.84 -3.94
N GLY A 42 6.08 -1.04 -4.79
CA GLY A 42 7.19 -1.48 -5.60
C GLY A 42 6.73 -2.23 -6.86
N TYR A 43 7.68 -2.57 -7.72
CA TYR A 43 7.41 -3.33 -8.94
C TYR A 43 8.65 -4.07 -9.45
N LYS A 44 8.42 -5.10 -10.27
CA LYS A 44 9.47 -5.79 -11.02
C LYS A 44 9.61 -5.15 -12.39
N ASP A 45 10.81 -4.69 -12.69
CA ASP A 45 11.18 -4.10 -13.96
C ASP A 45 11.92 -5.14 -14.80
N HIS A 46 11.50 -5.29 -16.06
CA HIS A 46 12.04 -6.31 -16.95
C HIS A 46 12.78 -5.62 -18.10
N SER A 47 14.02 -6.03 -18.33
CA SER A 47 14.84 -5.56 -19.45
C SER A 47 15.30 -6.72 -20.32
N GLN A 48 15.70 -6.40 -21.55
CA GLN A 48 16.17 -7.34 -22.57
C GLN A 48 15.25 -8.57 -22.72
N LYS A 49 14.00 -8.33 -23.10
CA LYS A 49 12.97 -9.38 -23.29
C LYS A 49 12.80 -10.31 -22.06
N GLY A 50 13.03 -9.77 -20.86
CA GLY A 50 12.91 -10.51 -19.60
C GLY A 50 14.19 -11.22 -19.14
N LYS A 51 15.32 -11.06 -19.85
CA LYS A 51 16.63 -11.60 -19.42
C LYS A 51 17.09 -10.99 -18.10
N TYR A 52 16.77 -9.72 -17.86
CA TYR A 52 17.10 -9.04 -16.62
C TYR A 52 15.84 -8.63 -15.87
N LEU A 53 15.84 -8.88 -14.57
CA LEU A 53 14.75 -8.55 -13.65
C LEU A 53 15.32 -7.70 -12.53
N TYR A 54 14.78 -6.50 -12.37
CA TYR A 54 15.16 -5.57 -11.32
C TYR A 54 13.97 -5.38 -10.38
N GLN A 55 14.18 -5.61 -9.09
CA GLN A 55 13.16 -5.33 -8.09
C GLN A 55 13.29 -3.88 -7.62
N ARG A 56 12.29 -3.06 -7.95
CA ARG A 56 12.19 -1.66 -7.52
C ARG A 56 11.37 -1.61 -6.24
N LYS A 57 11.97 -1.10 -5.17
CA LYS A 57 11.30 -0.94 -3.87
C LYS A 57 10.21 0.13 -3.95
N GLY A 58 9.11 -0.11 -3.26
CA GLY A 58 8.05 0.87 -3.03
C GLY A 58 8.21 1.59 -1.69
N LEU A 59 7.42 2.63 -1.47
CA LEU A 59 7.38 3.37 -0.22
C LEU A 59 7.08 2.46 0.98
N LEU A 60 6.17 1.49 0.82
CA LEU A 60 5.81 0.59 1.90
C LEU A 60 6.92 -0.43 2.22
N ASP A 61 7.87 -0.71 1.32
CA ASP A 61 8.99 -1.61 1.64
C ASP A 61 9.91 -1.04 2.74
N GLU A 62 9.86 0.28 2.96
CA GLU A 62 10.61 0.99 4.00
C GLU A 62 9.85 1.03 5.33
N ILE A 63 8.54 0.78 5.32
CA ILE A 63 7.66 0.91 6.48
C ILE A 63 7.17 -0.49 6.88
N PRO A 64 7.28 -0.90 8.16
CA PRO A 64 6.74 -2.18 8.60
C PRO A 64 5.21 -2.19 8.43
N HIS A 65 4.74 -2.97 7.46
CA HIS A 65 3.33 -3.02 7.09
C HIS A 65 2.86 -4.44 6.77
N ILE A 66 1.55 -4.68 6.90
CA ILE A 66 0.90 -5.91 6.44
C ILE A 66 -0.03 -5.58 5.27
N LEU A 67 0.20 -6.24 4.14
CA LEU A 67 -0.67 -6.17 2.96
C LEU A 67 -1.71 -7.29 3.02
N ILE A 68 -2.98 -6.93 2.90
CA ILE A 68 -4.07 -7.92 2.80
C ILE A 68 -4.33 -8.17 1.31
N ASN A 69 -3.64 -9.14 0.72
CA ASN A 69 -3.84 -9.50 -0.70
C ASN A 69 -5.11 -10.37 -0.85
N PRO A 70 -5.97 -10.18 -1.88
CA PRO A 70 -5.81 -9.37 -3.10
C PRO A 70 -6.23 -7.89 -2.96
N ILE A 71 -6.68 -7.51 -1.76
CA ILE A 71 -7.26 -6.20 -1.47
C ILE A 71 -6.13 -5.18 -1.28
N ARG A 72 -5.66 -4.58 -2.40
CA ARG A 72 -4.68 -3.46 -2.43
C ARG A 72 -5.19 -2.16 -1.80
N SER A 73 -6.10 -2.25 -0.85
CA SER A 73 -6.66 -1.11 -0.14
C SER A 73 -6.22 -1.04 1.30
N VAL A 74 -5.76 -2.13 1.92
CA VAL A 74 -5.54 -2.17 3.36
C VAL A 74 -4.06 -2.27 3.72
N VAL A 75 -3.59 -1.32 4.54
CA VAL A 75 -2.24 -1.28 5.11
C VAL A 75 -2.39 -1.16 6.63
N ILE A 76 -1.80 -2.09 7.39
CA ILE A 76 -1.75 -2.05 8.85
C ILE A 76 -0.35 -1.63 9.28
N ILE A 77 -0.24 -0.53 10.02
CA ILE A 77 1.02 0.01 10.54
C ILE A 77 0.93 0.28 12.04
N LYS A 78 2.08 0.32 12.72
CA LYS A 78 2.14 0.75 14.13
C LYS A 78 1.82 2.23 14.23
N LYS A 79 1.20 2.66 15.31
CA LYS A 79 0.85 4.08 15.56
C LYS A 79 2.04 5.04 15.44
N LYS A 80 3.25 4.58 15.77
CA LYS A 80 4.49 5.38 15.69
C LYS A 80 4.99 5.63 14.25
N ASP A 81 4.56 4.81 13.30
CA ASP A 81 5.02 4.83 11.91
C ASP A 81 3.92 5.37 10.95
N ALA A 82 2.78 5.82 11.52
CA ALA A 82 1.63 6.39 10.81
C ALA A 82 1.73 7.91 10.65
#